data_AF-D4DRD3-F1
#
_entry.id   AF-D4DRD3-F1
#
_cell.length_a   1.000
_cell.length_b   1.000
_cell.length_c   1.000
_cell.angle_alpha   90.00
_cell.angle_beta   90.00
_cell.angle_gamma   90.00
#
_symmetry.space_group_name_H-M   'P 1'
#
loop_
_entity.id
_entity.type
_entity.pdbx_description
1 polymer ?
#
loop_
_entity_poly.entity_id
_entity_poly.type
_entity_poly.pdbx_seq_one_letter_code
_entity_poly.pdbx_strand_id
1 'polypeptide(L)' 'MAKTNSQSVEPNIADLANGWLKSYGLDYKLEQETLNSEIDKALTEYHSKSGGSGGNRPDAKLLLRDPKTQ' A
#
# COMPACT_ATOMS: atom_id res chain seq x y z
N MET A 1 30.27 2.07 21.93
CA MET A 1 29.97 2.85 20.71
C MET A 1 28.47 3.10 20.68
N ALA A 2 28.03 4.36 20.67
CA ALA A 2 26.61 4.71 20.66
C ALA A 2 26.00 4.32 19.31
N LYS A 3 24.92 3.53 19.32
CA LYS A 3 24.18 3.10 18.13
C LYS A 3 23.51 4.34 17.52
N THR A 4 24.03 4.83 16.39
CA THR A 4 23.35 5.88 15.61
C THR A 4 22.00 5.33 15.14
N ASN A 5 20.93 5.89 15.67
CA ASN A 5 19.56 5.49 15.38
C ASN A 5 19.15 6.15 14.05
N SER A 6 19.55 5.55 12.93
CA SER A 6 19.14 6.00 11.59
C SER A 6 17.62 5.91 11.51
N GLN A 7 16.94 7.06 11.47
CA GLN A 7 15.49 7.11 11.30
C GLN A 7 15.11 6.47 9.97
N SER A 8 14.00 5.72 9.95
CA SER A 8 13.50 5.15 8.69
C SER A 8 13.08 6.26 7.74
N VAL A 9 13.42 6.11 6.45
CA VAL A 9 12.94 7.00 5.39
C VAL A 9 11.59 6.57 4.81
N GLU A 10 11.10 5.38 5.17
CA GLU A 10 9.86 4.80 4.65
C GLU A 10 8.64 5.73 4.79
N PRO A 11 8.42 6.43 5.93
CA PRO A 11 7.29 7.35 6.04
C PRO A 11 7.34 8.49 5.03
N ASN A 12 8.54 9.01 4.74
CA ASN A 12 8.73 10.09 3.77
C ASN A 12 8.50 9.61 2.34
N ILE A 13 8.89 8.37 2.03
CA ILE A 13 8.65 7.76 0.72
C ILE A 13 7.17 7.46 0.50
N ALA A 14 6.48 6.93 1.53
CA ALA A 14 5.04 6.70 1.48
C ALA A 14 4.26 8.02 1.27
N ASP A 15 4.61 9.08 2.00
CA ASP A 15 4.00 10.41 1.84
C ASP A 15 4.21 10.97 0.42
N LEU A 16 5.44 10.90 -0.10
CA LEU A 16 5.76 11.36 -1.46
C LEU A 16 4.92 10.65 -2.53
N ALA A 17 4.87 9.31 -2.49
CA ALA A 17 4.14 8.52 -3.47
C ALA A 17 2.62 8.72 -3.35
N ASN A 18 2.09 8.76 -2.12
CA ASN A 18 0.68 9.05 -1.87
C ASN A 18 0.32 10.48 -2.34
N GLY A 19 1.24 11.43 -2.20
CA GLY A 19 1.11 12.78 -2.73
C GLY A 19 0.89 12.82 -4.24
N TRP A 20 1.57 11.95 -5.01
CA TRP A 20 1.33 11.83 -6.46
C TRP A 20 -0.08 11.33 -6.77
N LEU A 21 -0.55 10.28 -6.09
CA LEU A 21 -1.91 9.73 -6.27
C LEU A 21 -2.97 10.80 -6.00
N LYS A 22 -2.77 11.59 -4.94
CA LYS A 22 -3.60 12.73 -4.59
C LYS A 22 -3.57 13.81 -5.68
N SER A 23 -2.39 14.14 -6.21
CA SER A 23 -2.24 15.16 -7.27
C SER A 23 -2.96 14.79 -8.57
N TYR A 24 -3.13 13.49 -8.83
CA TYR A 24 -3.90 12.97 -9.96
C TYR A 24 -5.39 12.81 -9.69
N GLY A 25 -5.88 13.15 -8.47
CA GLY A 25 -7.28 13.04 -8.12
C GLY A 25 -7.81 11.60 -8.10
N LEU A 26 -6.94 10.61 -7.84
CA LEU A 26 -7.30 9.20 -7.81
C LEU A 26 -7.96 8.83 -6.48
N ASP A 27 -8.96 7.95 -6.52
CA ASP A 27 -9.61 7.40 -5.31
C ASP A 27 -8.78 6.24 -4.71
N TYR A 28 -7.56 6.56 -4.28
CA TYR A 28 -6.71 5.60 -3.59
C TYR A 28 -7.12 5.47 -2.11
N LYS A 29 -6.85 4.29 -1.54
CA LYS A 29 -7.11 3.90 -0.16
C LYS A 29 -5.78 3.68 0.54
N LEU A 30 -5.60 4.19 1.74
CA LEU A 30 -4.42 3.97 2.57
C LEU A 30 -4.34 2.52 3.05
N GLU A 31 -3.21 2.12 3.63
CA GLU A 31 -2.94 0.75 4.10
C GLU A 31 -4.11 0.14 4.90
N GLN A 32 -4.72 0.92 5.80
CA GLN A 32 -5.80 0.47 6.70
C GLN A 32 -7.21 0.54 6.06
N GLU A 33 -7.37 1.21 4.92
CA GLU A 33 -8.67 1.41 4.28
C GLU A 33 -9.04 0.24 3.37
N THR A 34 -10.27 -0.24 3.40
CA THR A 34 -10.72 -1.38 2.59
C THR A 34 -10.96 -1.01 1.13
N LEU A 35 -10.57 -1.89 0.20
CA LEU A 35 -11.01 -1.82 -1.21
C LEU A 35 -12.31 -2.61 -1.40
N ASN A 36 -12.25 -3.91 -1.17
CA ASN A 36 -13.40 -4.83 -1.11
C ASN A 36 -12.97 -6.12 -0.40
N SER A 37 -13.95 -6.94 -0.02
CA SER A 37 -13.73 -8.15 0.76
C SER A 37 -12.82 -9.18 0.07
N GLU A 38 -12.94 -9.35 -1.25
CA GLU A 38 -12.14 -10.33 -2.00
C GLU A 38 -10.66 -9.93 -2.08
N ILE A 39 -10.40 -8.66 -2.39
CA ILE A 39 -9.04 -8.12 -2.46
C ILE A 39 -8.40 -8.09 -1.08
N ASP A 40 -9.12 -7.62 -0.06
CA ASP A 40 -8.59 -7.54 1.30
C ASP A 40 -8.25 -8.94 1.85
N LYS A 41 -9.08 -9.93 1.54
CA LYS A 41 -8.80 -11.34 1.84
C LYS A 41 -7.55 -11.83 1.11
N ALA A 42 -7.44 -11.57 -0.19
CA ALA A 42 -6.27 -11.95 -0.97
C ALA A 42 -4.98 -11.30 -0.43
N LEU A 43 -5.02 -10.02 -0.05
CA LEU A 43 -3.88 -9.34 0.58
C LEU A 43 -3.49 -9.97 1.92
N THR A 44 -4.47 -10.42 2.71
CA THR A 44 -4.23 -11.08 4.00
C THR A 44 -3.64 -12.48 3.82
N GLU A 45 -4.13 -13.25 2.84
CA GLU A 45 -3.74 -14.64 2.59
C GLU A 45 -2.47 -14.76 1.73
N TYR A 46 -2.09 -13.71 0.99
CA TYR A 46 -0.88 -13.70 0.19
C TYR A 46 0.35 -13.53 1.08
N HIS A 47 0.97 -14.65 1.43
CA HIS A 47 2.23 -14.70 2.17
C HIS A 47 3.30 -13.86 1.49
N SER A 48 4.06 -13.12 2.29
CA SER A 48 5.18 -12.30 1.79
C SER A 48 6.12 -13.12 0.90
N LYS A 49 6.78 -12.44 -0.06
CA LYS A 49 7.71 -13.06 -1.04
C LYS A 49 8.83 -13.89 -0.41
N SER A 50 9.08 -13.75 0.88
CA SER A 50 10.07 -14.49 1.68
C SER A 50 9.49 -15.69 2.44
N GLY A 51 8.23 -16.09 2.20
CA GLY A 51 7.60 -17.25 2.84
C GLY A 51 7.26 -17.04 4.31
N GLY A 52 7.15 -15.77 4.74
CA GLY A 52 6.81 -15.41 6.12
C GLY A 52 5.31 -15.45 6.41
N SER A 53 4.98 -15.47 7.70
CA SER A 53 3.60 -15.54 8.21
C SER A 53 2.81 -14.22 8.15
N GLY A 54 3.14 -13.32 7.20
CA GLY A 54 2.52 -11.99 7.09
C GLY A 54 1.89 -11.78 5.72
N GLY A 55 0.65 -11.27 5.71
CA GLY A 55 -0.03 -10.80 4.50
C GLY A 55 0.65 -9.56 3.91
N ASN A 56 0.32 -9.27 2.65
CA ASN A 56 0.82 -8.11 1.93
C ASN A 56 0.18 -6.81 2.45
N ARG A 57 0.99 -5.83 2.85
CA ARG A 57 0.55 -4.52 3.37
C ARG A 57 1.09 -3.38 2.52
N PRO A 58 0.45 -3.05 1.40
CA PRO A 58 0.85 -1.89 0.59
C PRO A 58 0.48 -0.58 1.29
N ASP A 59 1.33 0.45 1.15
CA ASP A 59 1.10 1.79 1.73
C ASP A 59 -0.16 2.48 1.18
N ALA A 60 -0.51 2.18 -0.07
CA ALA A 60 -1.73 2.61 -0.73
C ALA A 60 -2.27 1.55 -1.70
N LYS A 61 -3.58 1.59 -1.93
CA LYS A 61 -4.37 0.65 -2.73
C LYS A 61 -5.25 1.45 -3.68
N LEU A 62 -5.38 1.03 -4.93
CA LEU A 62 -6.20 1.72 -5.92
C LEU A 62 -6.81 0.69 -6.87
N LEU A 63 -8.10 0.82 -7.15
CA LEU A 63 -8.80 -0.02 -8.13
C LEU A 63 -9.28 0.88 -9.28
N LEU A 64 -8.63 0.77 -10.43
CA LEU A 64 -9.04 1.47 -11.66
C LEU A 64 -9.79 0.50 -12.57
N ARG A 65 -10.92 0.96 -13.09
CA ARG A 65 -11.67 0.23 -14.13
C ARG A 65 -11.25 0.74 -15.50
N ASP A 66 -11.00 -0.17 -16.43
CA ASP A 66 -10.75 0.21 -17.82
C ASP A 66 -12.00 0.93 -18.37
N PRO A 67 -11.86 2.17 -18.88
CA PRO A 67 -12.97 2.90 -19.48
C PRO A 67 -13.70 2.14 -20.59
N LYS A 68 -13.01 1.21 -21.29
CA LYS A 68 -13.58 0.40 -22.38
C LYS A 68 -14.44 -0.77 -21.89
N THR A 69 -14.48 -1.01 -20.58
CA THR A 69 -15.20 -2.13 -19.95
C THR A 69 -16.40 -1.67 -19.11
N GLN A 70 -16.79 -0.39 -19.22
CA GLN A 70 -18.06 0.15 -18.72
C GLN A 70 -19.13 0.09 -19.80
#